data_AF-A0A957HDA8-F1
#
_entry.id   AF-A0A957HDA8-F1
#
_cell.length_a   1.000
_cell.length_b   1.000
_cell.length_c   1.000
_cell.angle_alpha   90.00
_cell.angle_beta   90.00
_cell.angle_gamma   90.00
#
_symmetry.space_group_name_H-M   'P 1'
#
loop_
_entity.id
_entity.type
_entity.pdbx_description
1 polymer ?
#
loop_
_entity_poly.entity_id
_entity_poly.type
_entity_poly.pdbx_seq_one_letter_code
_entity_poly.pdbx_strand_id
1 'polypeptide(L)' 'PANMHPLQRAFHESHALQCGYCTPGFLMTLLPFLEENPNPTEAEIREALSGNLCRCTGYQHIVDAVALAARERGE' A
#
# COMPACT_ATOMS: atom_id res chain seq x y z
N PRO A 1 -1.01 -15.64 -6.77
CA PRO A 1 -1.25 -15.80 -8.22
C PRO A 1 0.03 -15.46 -8.98
N ALA A 2 0.25 -16.05 -10.16
CA ALA A 2 1.57 -16.11 -10.79
C ALA A 2 2.16 -14.78 -11.28
N ASN A 3 1.40 -13.66 -11.27
CA ASN A 3 1.88 -12.34 -11.68
C ASN A 3 1.18 -11.23 -10.87
N MET A 4 1.71 -10.88 -9.70
CA MET A 4 1.23 -9.73 -8.94
C MET A 4 2.05 -8.49 -9.29
N HIS A 5 1.39 -7.33 -9.40
CA HIS A 5 2.11 -6.06 -9.38
C HIS A 5 2.88 -5.93 -8.05
N PRO A 6 4.09 -5.31 -8.00
CA PRO A 6 4.87 -5.20 -6.76
C PRO A 6 4.06 -4.68 -5.55
N LEU A 7 3.21 -3.67 -5.77
CA LEU A 7 2.31 -3.17 -4.72
C LEU A 7 1.31 -4.22 -4.20
N GLN A 8 0.76 -5.07 -5.08
CA GLN A 8 -0.13 -6.16 -4.67
C GLN A 8 0.62 -7.24 -3.89
N ARG A 9 1.86 -7.56 -4.31
CA ARG A 9 2.73 -8.49 -3.60
C ARG A 9 3.08 -7.97 -2.20
N ALA A 10 3.46 -6.70 -2.09
CA ALA A 10 3.77 -6.08 -0.80
C ALA A 10 2.56 -6.09 0.16
N PHE A 11 1.34 -5.86 -0.36
CA PHE A 11 0.11 -5.99 0.43
C PHE A 11 -0.12 -7.42 0.94
N HIS A 12 0.20 -8.42 0.11
CA HIS A 12 0.10 -9.83 0.48
C HIS A 12 1.12 -10.20 1.58
N GLU A 13 2.38 -9.85 1.39
CA GLU A 13 3.48 -10.17 2.31
C GLU A 13 3.35 -9.44 3.66
N SER A 14 2.87 -8.20 3.64
CA SER A 14 2.72 -7.38 4.85
C SER A 14 1.40 -7.61 5.58
N HIS A 15 0.56 -8.55 5.15
CA HIS A 15 -0.77 -8.77 5.72
C HIS A 15 -1.64 -7.50 5.74
N ALA A 16 -1.55 -6.70 4.67
CA ALA A 16 -2.22 -5.40 4.54
C ALA A 16 -3.71 -5.48 4.20
N LEU A 17 -4.33 -6.65 4.34
CA LEU A 17 -5.76 -6.85 4.14
C LEU A 17 -6.32 -7.93 5.08
N GLN A 18 -7.61 -7.80 5.40
CA GLN A 18 -8.38 -8.84 6.10
C GLN A 18 -9.63 -9.19 5.28
N CYS A 19 -10.72 -8.41 5.40
CA CYS A 19 -11.94 -8.63 4.61
C CYS A 19 -11.75 -8.36 3.10
N GLY A 20 -10.69 -7.63 2.72
CA GLY A 20 -10.32 -7.34 1.34
C GLY A 20 -11.16 -6.27 0.63
N TYR A 21 -12.28 -5.82 1.20
CA TYR A 21 -13.22 -4.92 0.52
C TYR A 21 -12.60 -3.58 0.12
N CYS A 22 -11.81 -2.97 1.02
CA CYS A 22 -11.16 -1.68 0.77
C CYS A 22 -9.88 -1.78 -0.05
N THR A 23 -9.30 -2.98 -0.21
CA THR A 23 -7.97 -3.18 -0.81
C THR A 23 -7.87 -2.60 -2.23
N PRO A 24 -8.83 -2.79 -3.14
CA PRO A 24 -8.74 -2.20 -4.48
C PRO A 24 -8.68 -0.65 -4.46
N GLY A 25 -9.41 0.00 -3.54
CA GLY A 25 -9.36 1.46 -3.38
C GLY A 25 -7.97 1.94 -2.98
N PHE A 26 -7.38 1.29 -1.96
CA PHE A 26 -6.00 1.57 -1.56
C PHE A 26 -5.00 1.39 -2.71
N LEU A 27 -5.06 0.26 -3.43
CA LEU A 27 -4.13 -0.01 -4.52
C LEU A 27 -4.21 1.06 -5.63
N MET A 28 -5.41 1.52 -5.97
CA MET A 28 -5.62 2.54 -7.00
C MET A 28 -5.21 3.95 -6.55
N THR A 29 -5.25 4.25 -5.25
CA THR A 29 -4.71 5.50 -4.70
C THR A 29 -3.18 5.46 -4.62
N LEU A 30 -2.61 4.33 -4.19
CA LEU A 30 -1.20 4.22 -3.86
C LEU A 30 -0.30 3.98 -5.08
N LEU A 31 -0.82 3.41 -6.16
CA LEU A 31 -0.07 3.19 -7.39
C LEU A 31 0.48 4.50 -7.99
N PRO A 32 -0.35 5.52 -8.30
CA PRO A 32 0.15 6.80 -8.81
C PRO A 32 0.93 7.59 -7.74
N PHE A 33 0.54 7.50 -6.47
CA PHE A 33 1.29 8.13 -5.36
C PHE A 33 2.76 7.67 -5.33
N LEU A 34 3.01 6.36 -5.50
CA LEU A 34 4.36 5.78 -5.55
C LEU A 34 5.11 6.03 -6.87
N GLU A 35 4.43 6.48 -7.93
CA GLU A 35 5.08 6.94 -9.17
C GLU A 35 5.63 8.37 -8.99
N GLU A 36 4.89 9.22 -8.28
CA GLU A 36 5.28 10.59 -7.98
C GLU A 36 6.25 10.68 -6.78
N ASN A 37 6.13 9.75 -5.82
CA ASN A 37 6.88 9.73 -4.57
C ASN A 37 7.60 8.37 -4.42
N PRO A 38 8.78 8.19 -5.04
CA PRO A 38 9.47 6.89 -5.05
C PRO A 38 10.07 6.49 -3.70
N ASN A 39 10.29 7.45 -2.78
CA ASN A 39 10.80 7.20 -1.44
C ASN A 39 10.00 8.00 -0.39
N PRO A 40 8.72 7.66 -0.18
CA PRO A 40 7.86 8.43 0.70
C PRO A 40 8.19 8.14 2.17
N THR A 41 8.05 9.16 3.00
CA THR A 41 8.07 9.03 4.46
C THR A 41 6.78 8.39 4.96
N GLU A 42 6.79 7.85 6.18
CA GLU A 42 5.59 7.27 6.80
C GLU A 42 4.44 8.28 6.89
N ALA A 43 4.75 9.55 7.17
CA ALA A 43 3.78 10.62 7.26
C ALA A 43 3.09 10.88 5.91
N GLU A 44 3.85 10.93 4.81
CA GLU A 44 3.31 11.09 3.46
C GLU A 44 2.45 9.89 3.05
N ILE A 45 2.88 8.67 3.39
CA ILE A 45 2.07 7.47 3.16
C ILE A 45 0.73 7.63 3.87
N ARG A 46 0.72 7.94 5.16
CA ARG A 46 -0.51 8.07 5.96
C ARG A 46 -1.44 9.16 5.41
N GLU A 47 -0.90 10.27 4.94
CA GLU A 47 -1.67 11.33 4.30
C GLU A 47 -2.34 10.83 3.01
N ALA A 48 -1.61 10.08 2.16
CA ALA A 48 -2.16 9.47 0.97
C ALA A 48 -3.28 8.44 1.27
N LEU A 49 -3.27 7.83 2.47
CA LEU A 49 -4.32 6.90 2.90
C LEU A 49 -5.59 7.61 3.41
N SER A 50 -5.57 8.92 3.69
CA SER A 50 -6.62 9.64 4.43
C SER A 50 -8.02 9.55 3.78
N GLY A 51 -8.08 9.41 2.44
CA GLY A 51 -9.31 9.23 1.67
C GLY A 51 -9.85 7.80 1.61
N ASN A 52 -9.12 6.81 2.13
CA ASN A 52 -9.47 5.39 2.03
C ASN A 52 -9.73 4.80 3.42
N LEU A 53 -10.99 4.46 3.71
CA LEU A 53 -11.38 3.92 5.00
C LEU A 53 -11.20 2.40 5.06
N CYS A 54 -10.53 1.93 6.10
CA CYS A 54 -10.44 0.51 6.46
C CYS A 54 -10.96 0.27 7.88
N ARG A 55 -11.84 -0.72 8.04
CA ARG A 55 -12.35 -1.10 9.36
C ARG A 55 -11.62 -2.28 10.01
N CYS A 56 -10.83 -3.02 9.24
CA CYS A 56 -10.30 -4.30 9.68
C CYS A 56 -8.82 -4.23 10.09
N THR A 57 -7.96 -3.60 9.27
CA THR A 57 -6.50 -3.72 9.42
C THR A 57 -5.88 -2.79 10.46
N GLY A 58 -6.54 -1.70 10.83
CA GLY A 58 -5.92 -0.66 11.67
C GLY A 58 -4.81 0.14 10.97
N TYR A 59 -4.73 0.07 9.64
CA TYR A 59 -3.82 0.83 8.75
C TYR A 59 -2.33 0.51 8.83
N GLN A 60 -1.76 0.07 9.96
CA GLN A 60 -0.31 -0.10 10.09
C GLN A 60 0.28 -1.01 9.01
N HIS A 61 -0.30 -2.18 8.78
CA HIS A 61 0.16 -3.11 7.75
C HIS A 61 0.00 -2.59 6.32
N ILE A 62 -0.92 -1.65 6.08
CA ILE A 62 -1.04 -0.96 4.78
C ILE A 62 0.14 -0.01 4.60
N VAL A 63 0.50 0.73 5.65
CA VAL A 63 1.67 1.62 5.64
C VAL A 63 2.95 0.82 5.42
N ASP A 64 3.11 -0.31 6.11
CA ASP A 64 4.26 -1.21 5.96
C ASP A 64 4.37 -1.75 4.52
N ALA A 65 3.25 -2.14 3.91
CA ALA A 65 3.20 -2.61 2.52
C ALA A 65 3.61 -1.53 1.51
N VAL A 66 3.20 -0.29 1.71
CA VAL A 66 3.59 0.83 0.84
C VAL A 66 5.07 1.11 0.95
N ALA A 67 5.61 1.13 2.18
CA ALA A 67 7.04 1.30 2.40
C ALA A 67 7.87 0.16 1.79
N LEU A 68 7.38 -1.09 1.85
CA LEU A 68 8.00 -2.23 1.18
C LEU A 68 7.98 -2.07 -0.34
N ALA A 69 6.83 -1.73 -0.92
CA ALA A 69 6.69 -1.53 -2.36
C ALA A 69 7.58 -0.39 -2.88
N ALA A 70 7.77 0.69 -2.11
CA ALA A 70 8.67 1.78 -2.45
C ALA A 70 10.13 1.32 -2.50
N ARG A 71 10.58 0.53 -1.50
CA ARG A 71 11.95 -0.02 -1.48
C ARG A 71 12.21 -0.94 -2.67
N GLU A 72 11.29 -1.85 -2.97
CA GLU A 72 11.42 -2.81 -4.09
C GLU A 72 11.40 -2.15 -5.47
N ARG A 73 10.89 -0.92 -5.60
CA ARG A 73 10.92 -0.15 -6.86
C ARG A 73 12.25 0.55 -7.10
N GLY A 74 13.06 0.75 -6.06
CA GLY A 74 14.36 1.42 -6.13
C GLY A 74 15.55 0.50 -6.41
N GLU A 75 15.32 -0.82 -6.45
CA GLU A 75 16.27 -1.86 -6.88
C GLU A 75 16.11 -2.18 -8.38
#